data_AF-A0A7X0FYS2-F1
#
_entry.id   AF-A0A7X0FYS2-F1
#
_cell.length_a   1.000
_cell.length_b   1.000
_cell.length_c   1.000
_cell.angle_alpha   90.00
_cell.angle_beta   90.00
_cell.angle_gamma   90.00
#
_symmetry.space_group_name_H-M   'P 1'
#
loop_
_entity.id
_entity.type
_entity.pdbx_description
1 polymer ?
#
loop_
_entity_poly.entity_id
_entity_poly.type
_entity_poly.pdbx_seq_one_letter_code
_entity_poly.pdbx_strand_id
1 'polypeptide(L)'
;MSEAGRAALQRGMAAAEGPSASEPPQAVTEAIDRYHRLMGIPFDHIVPDPALLPEESVRFFIVDGEWLEALTEGVLSVGGTGSRASALAARHTELYRRRMRTAAASGPAAGMLLRSTLVARWPTTQILAFADPVPPRDAKPAGLDPIVPLRFEALAPTLLLVLWPQVPSAVWIEEPHRELGHGFHVDPQTGGLVVPPAPNTTGANVPVQMRAPQTVDIVKLAADVARQPGRGGRAGPGPLAAALLSRPYRQVFE
;
A
#
# COMPACT_ATOMS: atom_id res chain seq x y z
N MET A 1 -26.84 -1.97 -62.08
CA MET A 1 -26.03 -2.90 -61.27
C MET A 1 -26.88 -4.11 -60.95
N SER A 2 -26.52 -5.29 -61.45
CA SER A 2 -27.27 -6.55 -61.30
C SER A 2 -27.25 -7.05 -59.85
N GLU A 3 -28.35 -7.67 -59.42
CA GLU A 3 -28.53 -8.34 -58.12
C GLU A 3 -27.44 -9.41 -57.87
N ALA A 4 -26.95 -10.05 -58.94
CA ALA A 4 -25.81 -10.96 -58.89
C ALA A 4 -24.49 -10.26 -58.52
N GLY A 5 -24.33 -8.99 -58.91
CA GLY A 5 -23.18 -8.16 -58.53
C GLY A 5 -23.20 -7.76 -57.05
N ARG A 6 -24.38 -7.52 -56.48
CA ARG A 6 -24.56 -7.31 -55.03
C ARG A 6 -24.30 -8.59 -54.23
N ALA A 7 -24.78 -9.74 -54.70
CA ALA A 7 -24.55 -11.03 -54.05
C ALA A 7 -23.08 -11.49 -54.13
N ALA A 8 -22.36 -11.11 -55.19
CA ALA A 8 -20.92 -11.33 -55.31
C ALA A 8 -20.11 -10.38 -54.40
N LEU A 9 -20.53 -9.13 -54.25
CA LEU A 9 -19.94 -8.19 -53.28
C LEU A 9 -20.21 -8.63 -51.84
N GLN A 10 -21.42 -9.11 -51.53
CA GLN A 10 -21.78 -9.66 -50.22
C GLN A 10 -21.00 -10.94 -49.92
N ARG A 11 -20.82 -11.83 -50.90
CA ARG A 11 -19.95 -13.02 -50.75
C ARG A 11 -18.48 -12.65 -50.62
N GLY A 12 -18.01 -11.60 -51.30
CA GLY A 12 -16.66 -11.05 -51.15
C GLY A 12 -16.43 -10.37 -49.80
N MET A 13 -17.45 -9.69 -49.25
CA MET A 13 -17.42 -9.10 -47.90
C MET A 13 -17.51 -10.15 -46.80
N ALA A 14 -18.30 -11.22 -47.00
CA ALA A 14 -18.36 -12.37 -46.08
C ALA A 14 -17.09 -13.24 -46.17
N ALA A 15 -16.47 -13.39 -47.34
CA ALA A 15 -15.18 -14.06 -47.50
C ALA A 15 -14.00 -13.22 -46.97
N ALA A 16 -14.19 -11.91 -46.79
CA ALA A 16 -13.27 -11.04 -46.06
C ALA A 16 -13.46 -11.10 -44.53
N GLU A 17 -14.36 -11.95 -44.01
CA GLU A 17 -14.35 -12.41 -42.61
C GLU A 17 -13.35 -13.55 -42.44
N GLY A 18 -12.07 -13.24 -42.53
CA GLY A 18 -11.03 -14.05 -41.87
C GLY A 18 -10.53 -13.35 -40.60
N PRO A 19 -9.96 -14.08 -39.64
CA PRO A 19 -10.45 -15.29 -38.97
C PRO A 19 -11.51 -14.94 -37.90
N SER A 20 -12.09 -15.95 -37.24
CA SER A 20 -12.94 -15.76 -36.05
C SER A 20 -12.25 -14.91 -34.98
N ALA A 21 -13.05 -14.25 -34.14
CA ALA A 21 -12.61 -13.44 -33.02
C ALA A 21 -11.68 -14.23 -32.07
N SER A 22 -10.39 -14.20 -32.37
CA SER A 22 -9.35 -14.63 -31.45
C SER A 22 -9.27 -13.59 -30.34
N GLU A 23 -9.12 -14.04 -29.10
CA GLU A 23 -8.77 -13.16 -27.98
C GLU A 23 -7.53 -12.31 -28.34
N PRO A 24 -7.37 -11.11 -27.73
CA PRO A 24 -6.15 -10.35 -27.87
C PRO A 24 -4.94 -11.26 -27.58
N PRO A 25 -3.83 -11.14 -28.33
CA PRO A 25 -2.63 -11.93 -28.05
C PRO A 25 -2.24 -11.83 -26.58
N GLN A 26 -1.79 -12.93 -25.98
CA GLN A 26 -1.47 -12.99 -24.55
C GLN A 26 -0.52 -11.87 -24.11
N ALA A 27 0.50 -11.56 -24.91
CA ALA A 27 1.45 -10.49 -24.62
C ALA A 27 0.78 -9.10 -24.48
N VAL A 28 -0.31 -8.85 -25.20
CA VAL A 28 -1.10 -7.60 -25.10
C VAL A 28 -1.90 -7.60 -23.81
N THR A 29 -2.57 -8.70 -23.48
CA THR A 29 -3.32 -8.85 -22.22
C THR A 29 -2.40 -8.69 -21.01
N GLU A 30 -1.22 -9.31 -21.02
CA GLU A 30 -0.20 -9.16 -19.97
C GLU A 30 0.33 -7.72 -19.88
N ALA A 31 0.47 -7.02 -21.00
CA ALA A 31 0.86 -5.61 -21.00
C ALA A 31 -0.22 -4.73 -20.36
N ILE A 32 -1.50 -4.96 -20.69
CA ILE A 32 -2.63 -4.24 -20.09
C ILE A 32 -2.68 -4.51 -18.57
N ASP A 33 -2.52 -5.76 -18.15
CA ASP A 33 -2.52 -6.13 -16.72
C ASP A 33 -1.37 -5.46 -15.94
N ARG A 34 -0.19 -5.29 -16.59
CA ARG A 34 0.91 -4.50 -16.03
C ARG A 34 0.54 -3.02 -15.90
N TYR A 35 -0.04 -2.42 -16.93
CA TYR A 35 -0.46 -1.02 -16.90
C TYR A 35 -1.56 -0.75 -15.87
N HIS A 36 -2.49 -1.68 -15.66
CA HIS A 36 -3.50 -1.59 -14.60
C HIS A 36 -2.87 -1.56 -13.20
N ARG A 37 -1.70 -2.17 -13.02
CA ARG A 37 -0.89 -2.05 -11.79
C ARG A 37 0.08 -0.86 -11.82
N LEU A 38 -0.12 0.06 -12.77
CA LEU A 38 0.73 1.23 -13.05
C LEU A 38 2.19 0.86 -13.38
N MET A 39 2.46 -0.37 -13.82
CA MET A 39 3.82 -0.81 -14.16
C MET A 39 4.17 -0.35 -15.56
N GLY A 40 5.35 0.24 -15.73
CA GLY A 40 5.79 0.79 -17.02
C GLY A 40 5.17 2.13 -17.37
N ILE A 41 4.39 2.75 -16.46
CA ILE A 41 3.91 4.12 -16.59
C ILE A 41 4.99 5.06 -16.01
N PRO A 42 5.50 6.03 -16.78
CA PRO A 42 6.40 7.07 -16.27
C PRO A 42 5.86 7.74 -14.99
N PHE A 43 6.74 7.96 -14.02
CA PHE A 43 6.34 8.45 -12.69
C PHE A 43 5.71 9.85 -12.74
N ASP A 44 6.16 10.70 -13.65
CA ASP A 44 5.61 12.04 -13.94
C ASP A 44 4.17 12.00 -14.48
N HIS A 45 3.68 10.85 -14.97
CA HIS A 45 2.27 10.68 -15.28
C HIS A 45 1.42 10.30 -14.06
N ILE A 46 2.03 9.82 -12.97
CA ILE A 46 1.37 9.49 -11.71
C ILE A 46 1.42 10.70 -10.76
N VAL A 47 2.56 11.40 -10.73
CA VAL A 47 2.80 12.60 -9.93
C VAL A 47 3.30 13.72 -10.85
N PRO A 48 2.40 14.52 -11.45
CA PRO A 48 2.77 15.52 -12.45
C PRO A 48 3.63 16.67 -11.92
N ASP A 49 3.46 17.00 -10.63
CA ASP A 49 4.21 18.07 -9.97
C ASP A 49 4.89 17.52 -8.71
N PRO A 50 6.22 17.65 -8.56
CA PRO A 50 6.95 17.25 -7.35
C PRO A 50 6.40 17.85 -6.05
N ALA A 51 5.78 19.03 -6.10
CA ALA A 51 5.15 19.65 -4.93
C ALA A 51 3.95 18.84 -4.39
N LEU A 52 3.36 17.96 -5.21
CA LEU A 52 2.31 17.04 -4.77
C LEU A 52 2.85 15.94 -3.85
N LEU A 53 4.14 15.62 -3.94
CA LEU A 53 4.79 14.61 -3.09
C LEU A 53 6.12 15.15 -2.49
N PRO A 54 6.04 16.06 -1.50
CA PRO A 54 7.21 16.58 -0.79
C PRO A 54 8.01 15.50 -0.06
N GLU A 55 9.20 15.86 0.44
CA GLU A 55 9.98 14.98 1.31
C GLU A 55 9.25 14.74 2.64
N GLU A 56 9.41 13.54 3.18
CA GLU A 56 8.75 13.10 4.41
C GLU A 56 7.22 13.29 4.37
N SER A 57 6.62 12.79 3.28
CA SER A 57 5.17 12.89 3.06
C SER A 57 4.55 11.56 2.64
N VAL A 58 3.26 11.44 2.91
CA VAL A 58 2.40 10.35 2.46
C VAL A 58 1.20 10.92 1.70
N ARG A 59 0.84 10.29 0.59
CA ARG A 59 -0.34 10.63 -0.23
C ARG A 59 -1.15 9.39 -0.48
N PHE A 60 -2.43 9.44 -0.09
CA PHE A 60 -3.42 8.45 -0.47
C PHE A 60 -4.18 8.95 -1.68
N PHE A 61 -4.54 8.04 -2.59
CA PHE A 61 -5.26 8.38 -3.81
C PHE A 61 -6.19 7.24 -4.22
N ILE A 62 -7.20 7.60 -5.01
CA ILE A 62 -8.12 6.66 -5.66
C ILE A 62 -7.66 6.50 -7.10
N VAL A 63 -7.76 5.28 -7.62
CA VAL A 63 -7.53 5.02 -9.03
C VAL A 63 -8.87 5.05 -9.74
N ASP A 64 -8.97 5.91 -10.75
CA ASP A 64 -10.16 6.00 -11.58
C ASP A 64 -10.22 4.78 -12.53
N GLY A 65 -11.27 3.97 -12.36
CA GLY A 65 -11.52 2.80 -13.20
C GLY A 65 -11.77 3.17 -14.66
N GLU A 66 -12.47 4.28 -14.94
CA GLU A 66 -12.73 4.76 -16.30
C GLU A 66 -11.42 5.20 -16.97
N TRP A 67 -10.48 5.77 -16.22
CA TRP A 67 -9.14 6.07 -16.73
C TRP A 67 -8.38 4.80 -17.11
N LEU A 68 -8.46 3.74 -16.29
CA LEU A 68 -7.87 2.43 -16.63
C LEU A 68 -8.54 1.77 -17.83
N GLU A 69 -9.86 1.93 -17.99
CA GLU A 69 -10.58 1.45 -19.17
C GLU A 69 -10.16 2.21 -20.44
N ALA A 70 -10.08 3.53 -20.37
CA ALA A 70 -9.61 4.36 -21.48
C ALA A 70 -8.17 4.00 -21.89
N LEU A 71 -7.31 3.67 -20.91
CA LEU A 71 -5.95 3.19 -21.16
C LEU A 71 -5.96 1.86 -21.95
N THR A 72 -6.81 0.90 -21.54
CA THR A 72 -6.99 -0.37 -22.24
C THR A 72 -7.46 -0.16 -23.69
N GLU A 73 -8.47 0.69 -23.90
CA GLU A 73 -8.96 1.04 -25.24
C GLU A 73 -7.85 1.64 -26.10
N GLY A 74 -7.08 2.57 -25.53
CA GLY A 74 -5.92 3.18 -26.16
C GLY A 74 -4.90 2.14 -26.63
N VAL A 75 -4.47 1.24 -25.75
CA VAL A 75 -3.50 0.17 -26.08
C VAL A 75 -4.00 -0.73 -27.20
N LEU A 76 -5.29 -1.12 -27.17
CA LEU A 76 -5.89 -1.99 -28.19
C LEU A 76 -6.09 -1.29 -29.54
N SER A 77 -6.15 0.04 -29.55
CA SER A 77 -6.33 0.85 -30.77
C SER A 77 -5.04 1.07 -31.58
N VAL A 78 -3.85 0.89 -30.98
CA VAL A 78 -2.54 1.18 -31.61
C VAL A 78 -2.31 0.38 -32.90
N GLY A 79 -2.99 -0.77 -33.06
CA GLY A 79 -2.77 -1.72 -34.16
C GLY A 79 -3.35 -1.34 -35.53
N GLY A 80 -4.06 -0.22 -35.69
CA GLY A 80 -4.52 0.21 -37.01
C GLY A 80 -5.46 1.40 -37.05
N THR A 81 -5.50 2.04 -38.21
CA THR A 81 -6.41 3.17 -38.51
C THR A 81 -7.52 2.72 -39.46
N GLY A 82 -8.74 3.21 -39.26
CA GLY A 82 -9.91 2.90 -40.10
C GLY A 82 -10.98 2.03 -39.43
N SER A 83 -12.13 1.90 -40.08
CA SER A 83 -13.35 1.29 -39.49
C SER A 83 -13.18 -0.17 -39.09
N ARG A 84 -12.45 -0.98 -39.88
CA ARG A 84 -12.19 -2.39 -39.57
C ARG A 84 -11.28 -2.56 -38.34
N ALA A 85 -10.22 -1.76 -38.24
CA ALA A 85 -9.31 -1.78 -37.10
C ALA A 85 -10.03 -1.30 -35.82
N SER A 86 -10.82 -0.23 -35.92
CA SER A 86 -11.64 0.26 -34.81
C SER A 86 -12.67 -0.78 -34.35
N ALA A 87 -13.35 -1.47 -35.27
CA ALA A 87 -14.29 -2.54 -34.93
C ALA A 87 -13.60 -3.73 -34.22
N LEU A 88 -12.37 -4.08 -34.62
CA LEU A 88 -11.58 -5.11 -33.94
C LEU A 88 -11.15 -4.68 -32.54
N ALA A 89 -10.64 -3.45 -32.37
CA ALA A 89 -10.25 -2.90 -31.07
C ALA A 89 -11.44 -2.84 -30.10
N ALA A 90 -12.62 -2.42 -30.57
CA ALA A 90 -13.84 -2.41 -29.77
C ALA A 90 -14.24 -3.83 -29.32
N ARG A 91 -14.14 -4.83 -30.22
CA ARG A 91 -14.41 -6.24 -29.88
C ARG A 91 -13.41 -6.77 -28.84
N HIS A 92 -12.12 -6.51 -29.02
CA HIS A 92 -11.08 -6.89 -28.07
C HIS A 92 -11.28 -6.25 -26.70
N THR A 93 -11.67 -4.98 -26.65
CA THR A 93 -11.98 -4.27 -25.42
C THR A 93 -13.13 -4.95 -24.67
N GLU A 94 -14.21 -5.31 -25.38
CA GLU A 94 -15.35 -6.01 -24.77
C GLU A 94 -14.96 -7.41 -24.23
N LEU A 95 -14.13 -8.16 -24.96
CA LEU A 95 -13.62 -9.45 -24.48
C LEU A 95 -12.75 -9.28 -23.22
N TYR A 96 -11.88 -8.27 -23.19
CA TYR A 96 -11.07 -7.96 -22.01
C TYR A 96 -11.95 -7.54 -20.82
N ARG A 97 -12.95 -6.67 -21.03
CA ARG A 97 -13.93 -6.28 -19.98
C ARG A 97 -14.64 -7.48 -19.40
N ARG A 98 -15.11 -8.42 -20.24
CA ARG A 98 -15.75 -9.66 -19.78
C ARG A 98 -14.81 -10.48 -18.92
N ARG A 99 -13.56 -10.66 -19.36
CA ARG A 99 -12.53 -11.35 -18.59
C ARG A 99 -12.34 -10.70 -17.22
N MET A 100 -12.19 -9.38 -17.16
CA MET A 100 -11.99 -8.64 -15.91
C MET A 100 -13.20 -8.69 -14.97
N ARG A 101 -14.43 -8.78 -15.49
CA ARG A 101 -15.62 -8.98 -14.64
C ARG A 101 -15.71 -10.39 -14.07
N THR A 102 -15.26 -11.40 -14.83
CA THR A 102 -15.30 -12.81 -14.40
C THR A 102 -14.13 -13.20 -13.52
N ALA A 103 -12.97 -12.61 -13.72
CA ALA A 103 -11.86 -12.70 -12.80
C ALA A 103 -12.20 -11.82 -11.61
N ALA A 104 -12.02 -12.27 -10.37
CA ALA A 104 -12.09 -11.39 -9.20
C ALA A 104 -10.99 -10.31 -9.18
N ALA A 105 -10.31 -10.07 -10.31
CA ALA A 105 -9.27 -9.10 -10.53
C ALA A 105 -9.90 -7.77 -10.97
N SER A 106 -10.56 -7.09 -10.03
CA SER A 106 -10.73 -5.65 -10.17
C SER A 106 -9.33 -5.03 -10.19
N GLY A 107 -9.10 -4.08 -11.11
CA GLY A 107 -7.92 -3.22 -11.05
C GLY A 107 -7.80 -2.52 -9.69
N PRO A 108 -6.68 -1.84 -9.41
CA PRO A 108 -6.56 -1.11 -8.15
C PRO A 108 -7.69 -0.10 -8.01
N ALA A 109 -8.26 -0.02 -6.82
CA ALA A 109 -9.26 1.00 -6.47
C ALA A 109 -8.62 2.16 -5.69
N ALA A 110 -7.56 1.87 -4.94
CA ALA A 110 -6.85 2.86 -4.15
C ALA A 110 -5.35 2.57 -4.12
N GLY A 111 -4.59 3.60 -3.75
CA GLY A 111 -3.16 3.48 -3.56
C GLY A 111 -2.60 4.47 -2.55
N MET A 112 -1.33 4.24 -2.23
CA MET A 112 -0.53 5.09 -1.38
C MET A 112 0.84 5.32 -2.01
N LEU A 113 1.27 6.57 -2.00
CA LEU A 113 2.65 6.98 -2.23
C LEU A 113 3.26 7.44 -0.90
N LEU A 114 4.38 6.84 -0.53
CA LEU A 114 5.16 7.24 0.63
C LEU A 114 6.53 7.71 0.17
N ARG A 115 6.82 9.00 0.37
CA ARG A 115 8.15 9.59 0.14
C ARG A 115 8.81 9.88 1.49
N SER A 116 9.67 8.97 1.95
CA SER A 116 10.33 9.09 3.25
C SER A 116 11.67 8.37 3.27
N THR A 117 12.62 8.90 4.04
CA THR A 117 13.88 8.23 4.39
C THR A 117 13.66 6.92 5.15
N LEU A 118 12.49 6.72 5.76
CA LEU A 118 12.08 5.48 6.42
C LEU A 118 12.17 4.29 5.45
N VAL A 119 11.72 4.45 4.20
CA VAL A 119 11.71 3.39 3.17
C VAL A 119 13.14 2.88 2.89
N ALA A 120 14.11 3.79 2.82
CA ALA A 120 15.50 3.44 2.57
C ALA A 120 16.17 2.78 3.79
N ARG A 121 15.86 3.28 4.99
CA ARG A 121 16.47 2.83 6.25
C ARG A 121 15.91 1.49 6.72
N TRP A 122 14.63 1.26 6.46
CA TRP A 122 13.93 0.03 6.83
C TRP A 122 13.20 -0.57 5.62
N PRO A 123 13.92 -1.24 4.70
CA PRO A 123 13.29 -1.89 3.53
C PRO A 123 12.27 -2.97 3.89
N THR A 124 12.29 -3.47 5.12
CA THR A 124 11.37 -4.48 5.65
C THR A 124 10.21 -3.89 6.46
N THR A 125 10.00 -2.57 6.39
CA THR A 125 8.84 -1.90 6.99
C THR A 125 7.55 -2.53 6.50
N GLN A 126 6.63 -2.77 7.44
CA GLN A 126 5.35 -3.36 7.12
C GLN A 126 4.33 -2.27 6.83
N ILE A 127 3.60 -2.43 5.73
CA ILE A 127 2.40 -1.65 5.47
C ILE A 127 1.25 -2.61 5.37
N LEU A 128 0.31 -2.44 6.30
CA LEU A 128 -0.88 -3.27 6.42
C LEU A 128 -2.08 -2.38 6.21
N ALA A 129 -2.94 -2.75 5.27
CA ALA A 129 -4.18 -2.05 5.01
C ALA A 129 -5.35 -2.91 5.46
N PHE A 130 -6.38 -2.30 6.04
CA PHE A 130 -7.52 -3.02 6.58
C PHE A 130 -8.82 -2.47 6.00
N ALA A 131 -9.75 -3.38 5.74
CA ALA A 131 -11.14 -3.04 5.48
C ALA A 131 -11.87 -2.87 6.81
N ASP A 132 -13.14 -2.46 6.75
CA ASP A 132 -13.99 -2.49 7.93
C ASP A 132 -14.35 -3.92 8.35
N PRO A 133 -14.33 -4.23 9.66
CA PRO A 133 -13.96 -3.32 10.76
C PRO A 133 -12.43 -3.17 10.93
N VAL A 134 -11.98 -1.94 11.16
CA VAL A 134 -10.57 -1.64 11.45
C VAL A 134 -10.14 -2.30 12.78
N PRO A 135 -9.02 -3.06 12.81
CA PRO A 135 -8.50 -3.64 14.05
C PRO A 135 -8.11 -2.57 15.08
N PRO A 136 -8.16 -2.87 16.39
CA PRO A 136 -7.65 -1.97 17.42
C PRO A 136 -6.18 -1.60 17.18
N ARG A 137 -5.81 -0.34 17.46
CA ARG A 137 -4.46 0.19 17.19
C ARG A 137 -3.33 -0.57 17.90
N ASP A 138 -3.63 -1.23 19.02
CA ASP A 138 -2.70 -2.03 19.82
C ASP A 138 -2.76 -3.54 19.52
N ALA A 139 -3.57 -3.95 18.54
CA ALA A 139 -3.67 -5.35 18.14
C ALA A 139 -2.33 -5.86 17.59
N LYS A 140 -2.03 -7.11 17.89
CA LYS A 140 -0.87 -7.80 17.32
C LYS A 140 -1.15 -8.10 15.84
N PRO A 141 -0.20 -7.86 14.93
CA PRO A 141 -0.38 -8.18 13.51
C PRO A 141 -0.68 -9.65 13.24
N ALA A 142 -0.16 -10.54 14.09
CA ALA A 142 -0.41 -11.97 13.98
C ALA A 142 -1.90 -12.30 14.17
N GLY A 143 -2.52 -12.84 13.12
CA GLY A 143 -3.94 -13.22 13.10
C GLY A 143 -4.88 -12.12 12.58
N LEU A 144 -4.36 -10.98 12.13
CA LEU A 144 -5.14 -10.01 11.37
C LEU A 144 -5.23 -10.44 9.90
N ASP A 145 -6.27 -9.98 9.21
CA ASP A 145 -6.52 -10.24 7.79
C ASP A 145 -6.40 -8.93 6.98
N PRO A 146 -5.17 -8.48 6.66
CA PRO A 146 -4.95 -7.27 5.89
C PRO A 146 -5.31 -7.47 4.41
N ILE A 147 -5.72 -6.38 3.76
CA ILE A 147 -5.94 -6.33 2.32
C ILE A 147 -4.61 -6.62 1.61
N VAL A 148 -4.59 -7.68 0.81
CA VAL A 148 -3.44 -8.04 -0.01
C VAL A 148 -3.23 -6.97 -1.09
N PRO A 149 -2.07 -6.31 -1.16
CA PRO A 149 -1.81 -5.30 -2.17
C PRO A 149 -1.65 -5.95 -3.56
N LEU A 150 -2.17 -5.27 -4.59
CA LEU A 150 -1.94 -5.62 -6.00
C LEU A 150 -0.53 -5.25 -6.47
N ARG A 151 0.07 -4.25 -5.84
CA ARG A 151 1.46 -3.84 -6.05
C ARG A 151 2.03 -3.29 -4.76
N PHE A 152 3.24 -3.70 -4.44
CA PHE A 152 4.03 -3.17 -3.33
C PHE A 152 5.46 -3.06 -3.85
N GLU A 153 5.93 -1.84 -4.09
CA GLU A 153 7.21 -1.64 -4.77
C GLU A 153 7.86 -0.32 -4.37
N ALA A 154 9.17 -0.38 -4.07
CA ALA A 154 9.98 0.82 -3.94
C ALA A 154 10.39 1.31 -5.34
N LEU A 155 9.78 2.40 -5.82
CA LEU A 155 10.07 3.01 -7.12
C LEU A 155 11.41 3.76 -7.10
N ALA A 156 11.84 4.22 -5.94
CA ALA A 156 13.15 4.80 -5.66
C ALA A 156 13.54 4.49 -4.20
N PRO A 157 14.80 4.72 -3.77
CA PRO A 157 15.24 4.39 -2.40
C PRO A 157 14.34 4.95 -1.29
N THR A 158 13.78 6.14 -1.50
CA THR A 158 12.91 6.81 -0.52
C THR A 158 11.45 6.88 -0.95
N LEU A 159 11.05 6.16 -2.00
CA LEU A 159 9.72 6.28 -2.60
C LEU A 159 9.08 4.91 -2.75
N LEU A 160 7.99 4.70 -2.03
CA LEU A 160 7.21 3.46 -2.08
C LEU A 160 5.84 3.71 -2.69
N LEU A 161 5.43 2.81 -3.59
CA LEU A 161 4.08 2.71 -4.14
C LEU A 161 3.41 1.44 -3.61
N VAL A 162 2.20 1.61 -3.09
CA VAL A 162 1.31 0.50 -2.74
C VAL A 162 -0.03 0.69 -3.44
N LEU A 163 -0.58 -0.37 -4.04
CA LEU A 163 -1.88 -0.38 -4.70
C LEU A 163 -2.75 -1.49 -4.09
N TRP A 164 -4.02 -1.20 -3.84
CA TRP A 164 -4.98 -2.14 -3.27
C TRP A 164 -6.18 -2.35 -4.19
N PRO A 165 -6.78 -3.55 -4.21
CA PRO A 165 -7.95 -3.87 -5.03
C PRO A 165 -9.23 -3.17 -4.54
N GLN A 166 -9.21 -2.60 -3.34
CA GLN A 166 -10.32 -1.89 -2.70
C GLN A 166 -9.79 -0.71 -1.88
N VAL A 167 -10.67 0.21 -1.51
CA VAL A 167 -10.31 1.35 -0.65
C VAL A 167 -10.14 0.84 0.80
N PRO A 168 -8.97 1.04 1.42
CA PRO A 168 -8.79 0.67 2.81
C PRO A 168 -9.47 1.66 3.75
N SER A 169 -10.04 1.17 4.85
CA SER A 169 -10.58 1.98 5.95
C SER A 169 -9.47 2.38 6.94
N ALA A 170 -8.36 1.65 6.98
CA ALA A 170 -7.16 2.07 7.68
C ALA A 170 -5.87 1.54 7.03
N VAL A 171 -4.78 2.29 7.16
CA VAL A 171 -3.44 1.88 6.75
C VAL A 171 -2.47 2.05 7.92
N TRP A 172 -1.76 0.99 8.24
CA TRP A 172 -0.74 0.95 9.27
C TRP A 172 0.64 0.93 8.61
N ILE A 173 1.52 1.81 9.07
CA ILE A 173 2.95 1.77 8.74
C ILE A 173 3.68 1.39 10.03
N GLU A 174 4.32 0.23 10.03
CA GLU A 174 4.94 -0.35 11.21
C GLU A 174 6.42 -0.63 10.98
N GLU A 175 7.23 -0.25 11.97
CA GLU A 175 8.64 -0.61 12.01
C GLU A 175 8.82 -2.14 11.95
N PRO A 176 9.91 -2.64 11.33
CA PRO A 176 10.17 -4.07 11.29
C PRO A 176 10.26 -4.66 12.71
N HIS A 177 9.53 -5.73 12.98
CA HIS A 177 9.52 -6.43 14.28
C HIS A 177 10.83 -7.15 14.66
N ARG A 178 11.95 -6.88 13.98
CA ARG A 178 13.20 -7.64 14.12
C ARG A 178 14.18 -7.03 15.13
N GLU A 179 13.87 -5.87 15.70
CA GLU A 179 14.74 -5.21 16.67
C GLU A 179 14.00 -5.02 17.99
N LEU A 180 14.48 -5.70 19.04
CA LEU A 180 14.06 -5.43 20.42
C LEU A 180 14.80 -4.16 20.87
N GLY A 181 14.16 -3.01 20.72
CA GLY A 181 14.67 -1.75 21.23
C GLY A 181 14.51 -1.66 22.75
N HIS A 182 15.54 -1.16 23.44
CA HIS A 182 15.41 -0.68 24.81
C HIS A 182 15.56 0.85 24.79
N GLY A 183 14.59 1.57 25.37
CA GLY A 183 14.57 3.01 25.27
C GLY A 183 13.66 3.69 26.27
N PHE A 184 13.79 5.02 26.30
CA PHE A 184 12.89 5.92 27.01
C PHE A 184 11.97 6.59 26.01
N HIS A 185 10.75 6.89 26.43
CA HIS A 185 9.81 7.65 25.62
C HIS A 185 9.95 9.13 25.94
N VAL A 186 9.70 10.01 24.98
CA VAL A 186 9.59 11.44 25.24
C VAL A 186 8.14 11.73 25.61
N ASP A 187 7.94 12.38 26.75
CA ASP A 187 6.63 12.88 27.14
C ASP A 187 6.27 14.08 26.25
N PRO A 188 5.16 14.01 25.48
CA PRO A 188 4.79 15.07 24.55
C PRO A 188 4.41 16.39 25.24
N GLN A 189 4.05 16.38 26.54
CA GLN A 189 3.70 17.59 27.27
C GLN A 189 4.91 18.27 27.90
N THR A 190 5.86 17.48 28.41
CA THR A 190 7.00 18.02 29.19
C THR A 190 8.32 17.99 28.44
N GLY A 191 8.42 17.22 27.34
CA GLY A 191 9.66 16.95 26.62
C GLY A 191 10.66 16.08 27.41
N GLY A 192 10.28 15.65 28.62
CA GLY A 192 11.11 14.82 29.49
C GLY A 192 11.12 13.36 29.07
N LEU A 193 12.17 12.63 29.46
CA LEU A 193 12.23 11.19 29.26
C LEU A 193 11.37 10.47 30.30
N VAL A 194 10.60 9.48 29.85
CA VAL A 194 9.69 8.70 30.69
C VAL A 194 9.73 7.21 30.35
N VAL A 195 9.32 6.40 31.32
CA VAL A 195 8.99 4.98 31.14
C VAL A 195 7.48 4.82 31.16
N PRO A 196 6.85 4.25 30.11
CA PRO A 196 5.40 4.09 30.04
C PRO A 196 4.87 3.13 31.12
N PRO A 197 3.57 3.17 31.43
CA PRO A 197 2.94 2.22 32.35
C PRO A 197 3.08 0.77 31.85
N ALA A 198 2.79 -0.20 32.72
CA ALA A 198 2.80 -1.60 32.32
C ALA A 198 1.77 -1.84 31.19
N PRO A 199 2.05 -2.78 30.25
CA PRO A 199 1.09 -3.15 29.22
C PRO A 199 -0.29 -3.46 29.80
N ASN A 200 -1.35 -2.98 29.13
CA ASN A 200 -2.74 -3.21 29.50
C ASN A 200 -3.11 -2.69 30.91
N THR A 201 -2.37 -1.70 31.42
CA THR A 201 -2.71 -1.02 32.66
C THR A 201 -2.94 0.47 32.44
N THR A 202 -3.88 1.02 33.17
CA THR A 202 -4.04 2.47 33.32
C THR A 202 -3.08 2.92 34.42
N GLY A 203 -2.05 3.68 34.05
CA GLY A 203 -1.02 4.14 34.98
C GLY A 203 -0.29 5.37 34.46
N ALA A 204 0.36 6.10 35.36
CA ALA A 204 1.16 7.25 35.00
C ALA A 204 2.54 6.83 34.48
N ASN A 205 3.06 7.63 33.55
CA ASN A 205 4.45 7.56 33.11
C ASN A 205 5.39 7.80 34.31
N VAL A 206 6.47 7.01 34.41
CA VAL A 206 7.53 7.24 35.41
C VAL A 206 8.57 8.17 34.80
N PRO A 207 8.82 9.35 35.39
CA PRO A 207 9.83 10.27 34.86
C PRO A 207 11.24 9.71 35.08
N VAL A 208 12.04 9.76 34.02
CA VAL A 208 13.47 9.41 34.06
C VAL A 208 14.23 10.64 34.55
N GLN A 209 14.52 10.67 35.85
CA GLN A 209 15.26 11.77 36.45
C GLN A 209 16.75 11.66 36.15
N MET A 210 17.30 12.72 35.56
CA MET A 210 18.73 12.87 35.36
C MET A 210 19.39 13.20 36.71
N ARG A 211 20.39 12.40 37.09
CA ARG A 211 21.24 12.65 38.27
C ARG A 211 22.26 13.77 37.98
N ALA A 212 22.75 13.82 36.75
CA ALA A 212 23.66 14.82 36.19
C ALA A 212 23.36 14.94 34.68
N PRO A 213 23.93 15.91 33.94
CA PRO A 213 23.75 15.96 32.48
C PRO A 213 24.06 14.59 31.86
N GLN A 214 23.09 14.02 31.14
CA GLN A 214 23.19 12.72 30.46
C GLN A 214 23.43 11.49 31.37
N THR A 215 23.26 11.60 32.70
CA THR A 215 23.44 10.48 33.63
C THR A 215 22.13 10.13 34.32
N VAL A 216 21.68 8.88 34.16
CA VAL A 216 20.46 8.35 34.81
C VAL A 216 20.84 7.47 35.99
N ASP A 217 20.14 7.65 37.12
CA ASP A 217 20.24 6.75 38.25
C ASP A 217 19.40 5.49 38.00
N ILE A 218 20.05 4.45 37.49
CA ILE A 218 19.37 3.21 37.09
C ILE A 218 18.76 2.45 38.28
N VAL A 219 19.33 2.59 39.48
CA VAL A 219 18.85 1.91 40.69
C VAL A 219 17.58 2.58 41.18
N LYS A 220 17.59 3.92 41.25
CA LYS A 220 16.39 4.69 41.58
C LYS A 220 15.29 4.46 40.55
N LEU A 221 15.62 4.50 39.26
CA LEU A 221 14.66 4.26 38.18
C LEU A 221 14.05 2.85 38.28
N ALA A 222 14.85 1.81 38.53
CA ALA A 222 14.35 0.46 38.72
C ALA A 222 13.38 0.34 39.90
N ALA A 223 13.65 1.05 40.99
CA ALA A 223 12.76 1.10 42.15
C ALA A 223 11.46 1.85 41.85
N ASP A 224 11.51 2.95 41.12
CA ASP A 224 10.33 3.73 40.74
C ASP A 224 9.44 2.96 39.76
N VAL A 225 10.04 2.32 38.74
CA VAL A 225 9.32 1.45 37.79
C VAL A 225 8.69 0.25 38.50
N ALA A 226 9.38 -0.37 39.46
CA ALA A 226 8.84 -1.51 40.20
C ALA A 226 7.56 -1.18 40.99
N ARG A 227 7.33 0.09 41.32
CA ARG A 227 6.09 0.55 42.00
C ARG A 227 4.90 0.76 41.06
N GLN A 228 5.08 0.70 39.74
CA GLN A 228 3.96 0.86 38.81
C GLN A 228 2.96 -0.31 38.93
N PRO A 229 1.64 -0.02 38.88
CA PRO A 229 0.62 -1.06 38.79
C PRO A 229 0.87 -2.01 37.61
N GLY A 230 0.62 -3.31 37.80
CA GLY A 230 0.85 -4.35 36.79
C GLY A 230 2.29 -4.81 36.62
N ARG A 231 3.24 -4.23 37.37
CA ARG A 231 4.61 -4.73 37.45
C ARG A 231 4.80 -5.52 38.73
N GLY A 232 5.61 -6.58 38.67
CA GLY A 232 5.75 -7.57 39.75
C GLY A 232 6.42 -7.09 41.04
N GLY A 233 6.45 -5.78 41.32
CA GLY A 233 6.95 -5.19 42.57
C GLY A 233 8.46 -5.28 42.81
N ARG A 234 9.18 -6.11 42.03
CA ARG A 234 10.61 -6.38 42.21
C ARG A 234 11.45 -5.42 41.38
N ALA A 235 12.22 -4.57 42.07
CA ALA A 235 13.28 -3.80 41.44
C ALA A 235 14.43 -4.72 41.03
N GLY A 236 14.90 -4.60 39.80
CA GLY A 236 16.02 -5.38 39.30
C GLY A 236 16.28 -5.18 37.81
N PRO A 237 17.41 -5.68 37.30
CA PRO A 237 17.81 -5.47 35.91
C PRO A 237 16.85 -6.12 34.91
N GLY A 238 16.32 -7.32 35.19
CA GLY A 238 15.34 -7.98 34.31
C GLY A 238 14.02 -7.22 34.18
N PRO A 239 13.31 -6.91 35.30
CA PRO A 239 12.09 -6.11 35.27
C PRO A 239 12.28 -4.71 34.66
N LEU A 240 13.44 -4.08 34.89
CA LEU A 240 13.77 -2.81 34.26
C LEU A 240 14.03 -2.96 32.76
N ALA A 241 14.77 -3.98 32.31
CA ALA A 241 14.98 -4.24 30.88
C ALA A 241 13.64 -4.46 30.17
N ALA A 242 12.74 -5.25 30.78
CA ALA A 242 11.38 -5.46 30.30
C ALA A 242 10.56 -4.15 30.28
N ALA A 243 10.85 -3.21 31.17
CA ALA A 243 10.23 -1.89 31.19
C ALA A 243 10.60 -0.99 30.04
N LEU A 244 11.85 -1.10 29.62
CA LEU A 244 12.43 -0.27 28.59
C LEU A 244 12.19 -0.86 27.20
N LEU A 245 11.62 -2.08 27.11
CA LEU A 245 11.23 -2.68 25.84
C LEU A 245 10.29 -1.73 25.09
N SER A 246 10.82 -1.21 23.99
CA SER A 246 10.08 -0.36 23.06
C SER A 246 9.37 -1.27 22.07
N ARG A 247 8.06 -1.08 21.92
CA ARG A 247 7.32 -1.74 20.83
C ARG A 247 7.69 -1.05 19.51
N PRO A 248 7.70 -1.79 18.39
CA PRO A 248 7.81 -1.18 17.08
C PRO A 248 6.82 -0.03 16.95
N TYR A 249 7.30 1.12 16.48
CA TYR A 249 6.42 2.24 16.25
C TYR A 249 5.43 1.90 15.12
N ARG A 250 4.16 2.25 15.34
CA ARG A 250 3.09 2.09 14.38
C ARG A 250 2.40 3.43 14.16
N GLN A 251 2.48 3.94 12.94
CA GLN A 251 1.64 5.03 12.48
C GLN A 251 0.35 4.47 11.89
N VAL A 252 -0.79 5.00 12.31
CA VAL A 252 -2.12 4.60 11.81
C VAL A 252 -2.74 5.77 11.06
N PHE A 253 -3.22 5.50 9.85
CA PHE A 253 -4.05 6.39 9.05
C PHE A 253 -5.45 5.76 8.95
N GLU A 254 -6.48 6.55 9.23
CA GLU A 254 -7.91 6.21 9.20
C GLU A 254 -8.65 7.27 8.38
#